data_AF-A0A2P7BDX6-F1
#
_entry.id   AF-A0A2P7BDX6-F1
#
_cell.length_a   1.000
_cell.length_b   1.000
_cell.length_c   1.000
_cell.angle_alpha   90.00
_cell.angle_beta   90.00
_cell.angle_gamma   90.00
#
_symmetry.space_group_name_H-M   'P 1'
#
loop_
_entity.id
_entity.type
_entity.pdbx_description
1 polymer ?
#
loop_
_entity_poly.entity_id
_entity_poly.type
_entity_poly.pdbx_seq_one_letter_code
_entity_poly.pdbx_strand_id
1 'polypeptide(L)'
;MARPTNNKGVKEIIPDTPKLKPVDVVTTEAVEMPFPVRLKRNYFTNDGKHTKDTTIIIPISEARLLVQNGVAEVDFEEVVKRFYG
;
A
#
# COMPACT_ATOMS: atom_id res chain seq x y z
N MET A 1 37.15 46.03 -18.08
CA MET A 1 36.09 46.52 -17.17
C MET A 1 34.93 47.03 -18.01
N ALA A 2 33.88 46.23 -18.19
CA ALA A 2 32.61 46.68 -18.75
C ALA A 2 31.65 46.98 -17.58
N ARG A 3 31.05 48.16 -17.60
CA ARG A 3 30.12 48.69 -16.60
C ARG A 3 28.77 47.93 -16.66
N PRO A 4 28.04 47.84 -15.53
CA PRO A 4 26.85 47.00 -15.39
C PRO A 4 25.62 47.64 -16.07
N THR A 5 24.84 46.85 -16.80
CA THR A 5 23.51 47.26 -17.28
C THR A 5 22.42 46.79 -16.31
N ASN A 6 21.80 47.81 -15.75
CA ASN A 6 20.70 47.86 -14.81
C ASN A 6 19.43 47.15 -15.32
N ASN A 7 19.13 45.95 -14.81
CA ASN A 7 17.82 45.30 -14.99
C ASN A 7 16.88 45.66 -13.82
N LYS A 8 16.65 46.96 -13.60
CA LYS A 8 15.46 47.47 -12.89
C LYS A 8 14.27 47.33 -13.83
N GLY A 9 13.64 46.16 -13.91
CA GLY A 9 12.58 45.98 -14.90
C GLY A 9 11.70 44.75 -14.78
N VAL A 10 11.96 43.81 -13.87
CA VAL A 10 11.03 42.69 -13.67
C VAL A 10 10.81 42.51 -12.18
N LYS A 11 9.83 43.25 -11.65
CA LYS A 11 9.06 42.72 -10.52
C LYS A 11 8.28 41.54 -11.11
N GLU A 12 8.82 40.33 -10.99
CA GLU A 12 7.99 39.12 -11.03
C GLU A 12 7.02 39.23 -9.86
N ILE A 13 5.87 39.85 -10.10
CA ILE A 13 4.72 39.74 -9.20
C ILE A 13 4.18 38.35 -9.48
N ILE A 14 4.73 37.36 -8.79
CA ILE A 14 4.09 36.06 -8.67
C ILE A 14 2.79 36.36 -7.92
N PRO A 15 1.59 36.25 -8.52
CA PRO A 15 0.36 36.37 -7.76
C PRO A 15 0.39 35.26 -6.71
N ASP A 16 0.11 35.61 -5.45
CA ASP A 16 0.03 34.67 -4.33
C ASP A 16 -0.77 33.44 -4.77
N THR A 17 -0.05 32.34 -5.03
CA THR A 17 -0.68 31.06 -5.29
C THR A 17 -1.41 30.73 -4.00
N PRO A 18 -2.74 30.52 -4.02
CA PRO A 18 -3.47 30.22 -2.81
C PRO A 18 -2.84 28.97 -2.20
N LYS A 19 -2.24 29.13 -1.02
CA LYS A 19 -1.70 28.02 -0.23
C LYS A 19 -2.88 27.12 0.11
N LEU A 20 -3.05 26.05 -0.67
CA LEU A 20 -3.91 24.94 -0.31
C LEU A 20 -3.45 24.48 1.08
N LYS A 21 -4.33 24.61 2.08
CA LYS A 21 -4.10 24.00 3.38
C LYS A 21 -3.82 22.51 3.12
N PRO A 22 -2.87 21.88 3.83
CA PRO A 22 -2.78 20.43 3.81
C PRO A 22 -4.16 19.92 4.21
N VAL A 23 -4.84 19.27 3.28
CA VAL A 23 -6.03 18.52 3.61
C VAL A 23 -5.52 17.43 4.53
N ASP A 24 -5.91 17.48 5.81
CA ASP A 24 -5.68 16.38 6.74
C ASP A 24 -6.30 15.15 6.09
N VAL A 25 -5.44 14.32 5.49
CA VAL A 25 -5.81 13.04 4.92
C VAL A 25 -6.30 12.25 6.11
N VAL A 26 -7.61 12.17 6.27
CA VAL A 26 -8.26 11.31 7.26
C VAL A 26 -7.65 9.94 7.05
N THR A 27 -6.84 9.49 8.01
CA THR A 27 -6.38 8.11 8.08
C THR A 27 -7.62 7.29 8.37
N THR A 28 -8.39 6.97 7.32
CA THR A 28 -9.30 5.83 7.33
C THR A 28 -8.40 4.66 7.68
N GLU A 29 -8.52 4.16 8.91
CA GLU A 29 -7.94 2.88 9.30
C GLU A 29 -8.32 1.89 8.20
N ALA A 30 -7.33 1.46 7.43
CA ALA A 30 -7.56 0.49 6.38
C ALA A 30 -7.99 -0.79 7.09
N VAL A 31 -9.29 -1.09 7.03
CA VAL A 31 -9.84 -2.33 7.58
C VAL A 31 -9.17 -3.46 6.80
N GLU A 32 -8.14 -4.05 7.40
CA GLU A 32 -7.41 -5.15 6.78
C GLU A 32 -8.30 -6.38 6.82
N MET A 33 -8.99 -6.63 5.71
CA MET A 33 -9.85 -7.79 5.60
C MET A 33 -9.00 -9.07 5.69
N PRO A 34 -9.37 -10.03 6.56
CA PRO A 34 -8.70 -11.32 6.65
C PRO A 34 -8.95 -12.09 5.35
N PHE A 35 -7.88 -12.61 4.76
CA PHE A 35 -7.90 -13.23 3.45
C PHE A 35 -7.26 -14.63 3.51
N PRO A 36 -7.97 -15.69 3.09
CA PRO A 36 -7.43 -17.05 3.11
C PRO A 36 -6.47 -17.27 1.93
N VAL A 37 -5.27 -17.76 2.26
CA VAL A 37 -4.25 -18.13 1.27
C VAL A 37 -3.69 -19.51 1.57
N ARG A 38 -3.47 -20.32 0.54
CA ARG A 38 -2.83 -21.63 0.63
C ARG A 38 -1.33 -21.52 0.39
N LEU A 39 -0.53 -22.01 1.33
CA LEU A 39 0.92 -21.92 1.28
C LEU A 39 1.54 -22.89 0.27
N LYS A 40 2.43 -22.41 -0.61
CA LYS A 40 3.22 -23.25 -1.53
C LYS A 40 4.53 -23.75 -0.93
N ARG A 41 4.97 -23.14 0.16
CA ARG A 41 6.17 -23.49 0.92
C ARG A 41 5.98 -23.16 2.39
N ASN A 42 6.83 -23.72 3.25
CA ASN A 42 6.80 -23.41 4.68
C ASN A 42 6.97 -21.91 4.91
N TYR A 43 6.15 -21.34 5.78
CA TYR A 43 6.12 -19.91 6.08
C TYR A 43 6.13 -19.69 7.59
N PHE A 44 6.82 -18.64 8.03
CA PHE A 44 6.93 -18.29 9.45
C PHE A 44 6.23 -16.95 9.65
N THR A 45 5.17 -16.96 10.42
CA THR A 45 4.49 -15.75 10.93
C THR A 45 4.96 -15.47 12.35
N ASN A 46 4.57 -14.32 12.89
CA ASN A 46 4.79 -14.03 14.32
C ASN A 46 4.09 -15.05 15.23
N ASP A 47 3.03 -15.70 14.73
CA ASP A 47 2.21 -16.67 15.47
C ASP A 47 2.74 -18.11 15.38
N GLY A 48 3.69 -18.38 14.49
CA GLY A 48 4.36 -19.67 14.40
C GLY A 48 4.77 -20.09 13.00
N LYS A 49 5.18 -21.35 12.90
CA LYS A 49 5.55 -21.97 11.63
C LYS A 49 4.33 -22.64 11.00
N HIS A 50 3.98 -22.22 9.79
CA HIS A 50 2.98 -22.86 8.96
C HIS A 50 3.63 -23.75 7.90
N THR A 51 3.06 -24.93 7.71
CA THR A 51 3.54 -25.91 6.74
C THR A 51 3.03 -25.60 5.34
N LYS A 52 3.77 -26.07 4.34
CA LYS A 52 3.29 -26.11 2.95
C LYS A 52 1.92 -26.81 2.87
N ASP A 53 1.10 -26.38 1.90
CA ASP A 53 -0.25 -26.88 1.58
C ASP A 53 -1.30 -26.60 2.66
N THR A 54 -0.95 -25.84 3.70
CA THR A 54 -1.90 -25.33 4.70
C THR A 54 -2.52 -24.02 4.25
N THR A 55 -3.83 -23.86 4.46
CA THR A 55 -4.53 -22.58 4.32
C THR A 55 -4.39 -21.79 5.61
N ILE A 56 -3.92 -20.55 5.49
CA ILE A 56 -3.82 -19.60 6.60
C ILE A 56 -4.67 -18.37 6.29
N ILE A 57 -5.17 -17.73 7.34
CA ILE A 57 -5.96 -16.50 7.24
C ILE A 57 -5.08 -15.38 7.76
N ILE A 58 -4.73 -14.45 6.87
CA ILE A 58 -3.83 -13.32 7.18
C ILE A 58 -4.40 -12.03 6.59
N PRO A 59 -3.93 -10.85 7.01
CA PRO A 59 -4.33 -9.59 6.39
C PRO A 59 -4.15 -9.58 4.88
N ILE A 60 -5.05 -8.89 4.15
CA ILE A 60 -4.97 -8.78 2.68
C ILE A 60 -3.64 -8.19 2.19
N SER A 61 -3.03 -7.29 2.97
CA SER A 61 -1.72 -6.69 2.70
C SER A 61 -0.61 -7.76 2.68
N GLU A 62 -0.58 -8.63 3.69
CA GLU A 62 0.33 -9.77 3.77
C GLU A 62 0.02 -10.83 2.71
N ALA A 63 -1.26 -11.19 2.52
CA ALA A 63 -1.69 -12.13 1.49
C ALA A 63 -1.21 -11.71 0.10
N ARG A 64 -1.34 -10.42 -0.24
CA ARG A 64 -0.83 -9.87 -1.50
C ARG A 64 0.67 -10.09 -1.64
N LEU A 65 1.45 -9.79 -0.60
CA LEU A 65 2.90 -9.99 -0.62
C LEU A 65 3.27 -11.46 -0.79
N LEU A 66 2.59 -12.38 -0.10
CA LEU A 66 2.85 -13.81 -0.22
C LEU A 66 2.51 -14.36 -1.60
N VAL A 67 1.41 -13.91 -2.20
CA VAL A 67 1.01 -14.32 -3.55
C VAL A 67 1.97 -13.75 -4.60
N GLN A 68 2.34 -12.46 -4.49
CA GLN A 68 3.29 -11.83 -5.41
C GLN A 68 4.67 -12.49 -5.39
N ASN A 69 5.15 -12.90 -4.22
CA ASN A 69 6.42 -13.61 -4.07
C ASN A 69 6.32 -15.12 -4.39
N GLY A 70 5.14 -15.60 -4.78
CA GLY A 70 4.88 -17.03 -5.05
C GLY A 70 5.06 -17.92 -3.83
N VAL A 71 4.91 -17.37 -2.62
CA VAL A 71 4.94 -18.10 -1.34
C VAL A 71 3.60 -18.77 -1.09
N ALA A 72 2.51 -18.14 -1.52
CA ALA A 72 1.15 -18.64 -1.37
C ALA A 72 0.35 -18.48 -2.67
N GLU A 73 -0.83 -19.08 -2.71
CA GLU A 73 -1.89 -18.82 -3.68
C GLU A 73 -3.19 -18.50 -2.96
N VAL A 74 -4.10 -17.83 -3.66
CA VAL A 74 -5.44 -17.56 -3.13
C VAL A 74 -6.20 -18.88 -3.02
N ASP A 75 -6.76 -19.17 -1.84
CA ASP A 75 -7.65 -20.30 -1.66
C ASP A 75 -9.07 -19.90 -2.10
N PHE A 76 -9.33 -20.03 -3.40
CA PHE A 76 -10.59 -19.58 -4.01
C PHE A 76 -11.81 -20.29 -3.43
N GLU A 77 -11.69 -21.56 -3.04
CA GLU A 77 -12.81 -22.29 -2.44
C GLU A 77 -13.21 -21.65 -1.11
N GLU A 78 -12.22 -21.32 -0.27
CA GLU A 78 -12.46 -20.72 1.03
C GLU A 78 -12.92 -19.26 0.93
N VAL A 79 -12.42 -18.51 -0.06
CA VAL A 79 -12.94 -17.17 -0.39
C VAL A 79 -14.42 -17.26 -0.75
N VAL A 80 -14.81 -18.13 -1.69
CA VAL A 80 -16.20 -18.21 -2.16
C VAL A 80 -17.16 -18.60 -1.03
N LYS A 81 -16.81 -19.59 -0.19
CA LYS A 81 -17.62 -19.96 0.98
C LYS A 81 -17.85 -18.79 1.93
N ARG A 82 -16.86 -17.90 2.09
CA ARG A 82 -16.94 -16.79 3.05
C ARG A 82 -17.77 -15.61 2.55
N PHE A 83 -17.85 -15.41 1.24
CA PHE A 83 -18.57 -14.29 0.63
C PHE A 83 -19.94 -14.67 0.06
N TYR A 84 -20.14 -15.93 -0.32
CA TYR A 84 -21.37 -16.41 -0.99
C TYR A 84 -22.02 -17.61 -0.28
N GLY A 85 -21.51 -18.01 0.89
CA GLY A 85 -22.08 -19.06 1.73
C GLY A 85 -23.31 -18.61 2.50
#